data_AF-A0A5N5T2I7-F1
#
_entry.id   AF-A0A5N5T2I7-F1
#
_cell.length_a   1.000
_cell.length_b   1.000
_cell.length_c   1.000
_cell.angle_alpha   90.00
_cell.angle_beta   90.00
_cell.angle_gamma   90.00
#
_symmetry.space_group_name_H-M   'P 1'
#
loop_
_entity.id
_entity.type
_entity.pdbx_description
1 polymer ?
#
loop_
_entity_poly.entity_id
_entity_poly.type
_entity_poly.pdbx_seq_one_letter_code
_entity_poly.pdbx_strand_id
1 'polypeptide(L)'
;MEGTTIVSEAVSEVAPAVVTVVSSQGVKRCAGKFGPKIGCRIFSFCRGLWKVNKTVIVATVAVVALFKVHRTIKKRNCRKEWNSAGKNIVVLHSFPKATTLPNLSPFVLKLETYLRMADIQYKFDDRYPYGPKGKAPWITLNGKDYADSQLIIEFLGKEFRKDFCNSLSKEEKAVSRAMQIMAEEHVLFGLGWWRFVVDRCESMSVLMKLSFFEYLFMKSLIKKIRKKSLAPRLWAS
;
A
#
# COMPACT_ATOMS: atom_id res chain seq x y z
N MET A 1 -26.25 38.44 31.99
CA MET A 1 -24.90 39.02 31.90
C MET A 1 -24.07 38.00 31.14
N GLU A 2 -24.22 38.01 29.81
CA GLU A 2 -23.36 38.74 28.86
C GLU A 2 -22.00 38.05 28.80
N GLY A 3 -21.44 37.58 27.69
CA GLY A 3 -21.68 37.62 26.25
C GLY A 3 -20.46 36.87 25.65
N THR A 4 -20.18 36.70 24.37
CA THR A 4 -20.78 37.11 23.11
C THR A 4 -19.98 36.28 22.10
N THR A 5 -20.64 35.48 21.26
CA THR A 5 -20.00 34.83 20.10
C THR A 5 -20.48 35.56 18.86
N ILE A 6 -19.57 36.26 18.17
CA ILE A 6 -19.80 36.93 16.89
C ILE A 6 -19.19 36.06 15.77
N VAL A 7 -19.99 35.49 14.85
CA VAL A 7 -20.34 35.93 13.47
C VAL A 7 -19.14 36.38 12.62
N SER A 8 -18.95 36.10 11.32
CA SER A 8 -19.73 35.53 10.19
C SER A 8 -18.67 35.06 9.16
N GLU A 9 -18.89 34.09 8.27
CA GLU A 9 -19.32 34.22 6.85
C GLU A 9 -18.91 32.88 6.19
N ALA A 10 -19.58 32.24 5.23
CA ALA A 10 -20.65 32.68 4.36
C ALA A 10 -21.33 31.47 3.66
N VAL A 11 -22.61 31.68 3.36
CA VAL A 11 -23.43 31.19 2.23
C VAL A 11 -23.86 29.71 2.17
N SER A 12 -25.11 29.51 2.60
CA SER A 12 -26.07 28.55 2.04
C SER A 12 -27.13 29.30 1.22
N GLU A 13 -27.37 28.88 -0.02
CA GLU A 13 -28.53 29.20 -0.86
C GLU A 13 -28.77 27.97 -1.75
N VAL A 14 -29.97 27.46 -2.09
CA VAL A 14 -31.37 27.63 -1.67
C VAL A 14 -32.08 26.34 -2.17
N ALA A 15 -33.09 25.86 -1.43
CA ALA A 15 -33.94 24.71 -1.76
C ALA A 15 -35.27 25.15 -2.45
N PRO A 16 -36.38 24.38 -2.51
CA PRO A 16 -37.08 24.03 -3.76
C PRO A 16 -38.51 24.61 -3.92
N ALA A 17 -39.15 24.21 -5.03
CA ALA A 17 -40.61 24.15 -5.31
C ALA A 17 -41.29 25.37 -5.97
N VAL A 18 -41.74 25.18 -7.23
CA VAL A 18 -43.00 25.74 -7.75
C VAL A 18 -43.73 24.68 -8.57
N VAL A 19 -45.02 24.60 -8.26
CA VAL A 19 -46.07 23.67 -8.66
C VAL A 19 -46.71 24.09 -9.99
N THR A 20 -46.93 23.10 -10.85
CA THR A 20 -48.03 22.87 -11.83
C THR A 20 -48.80 24.06 -12.41
N VAL A 21 -48.79 24.18 -13.76
CA VAL A 21 -50.01 24.48 -14.56
C VAL A 21 -50.02 23.66 -15.85
N VAL A 22 -51.16 23.01 -16.03
CA VAL A 22 -51.62 22.18 -17.15
C VAL A 22 -51.75 23.00 -18.44
N SER A 23 -51.30 22.47 -19.58
CA SER A 23 -51.99 22.71 -20.86
C SER A 23 -51.67 21.59 -21.86
N SER A 24 -52.76 21.09 -22.42
CA SER A 24 -52.90 20.00 -23.38
C SER A 24 -52.18 20.22 -24.70
N GLN A 25 -51.40 19.24 -25.15
CA GLN A 25 -51.38 18.82 -26.56
C GLN A 25 -51.08 17.31 -26.62
N GLY A 26 -52.12 16.51 -26.86
CA GLY A 26 -51.95 15.09 -27.11
C GLY A 26 -51.44 14.83 -28.52
N VAL A 27 -50.38 14.04 -28.67
CA VAL A 27 -50.09 13.35 -29.93
C VAL A 27 -49.48 11.97 -29.64
N LYS A 28 -50.36 10.97 -29.80
CA LYS A 28 -50.16 9.66 -30.44
C LYS A 28 -49.01 8.77 -29.94
N ARG A 29 -49.45 7.62 -29.39
CA ARG A 29 -48.76 6.32 -29.53
C ARG A 29 -48.19 6.19 -30.95
N CYS A 30 -46.87 6.26 -31.05
CA CYS A 30 -46.14 5.72 -32.19
C CYS A 30 -45.36 4.51 -31.68
N ALA A 31 -45.98 3.34 -31.83
CA ALA A 31 -45.27 2.08 -31.93
C ALA A 31 -44.34 2.16 -33.17
N GLY A 32 -43.16 2.74 -32.97
CA GLY A 32 -42.12 2.89 -33.98
C GLY A 32 -41.05 1.83 -33.80
N LYS A 33 -41.06 0.85 -34.70
CA LYS A 33 -40.09 -0.23 -34.86
C LYS A 33 -38.63 0.26 -34.73
N PHE A 34 -38.01 0.10 -33.56
CA PHE A 34 -36.55 0.02 -33.45
C PHE A 34 -36.18 -1.42 -33.10
N GLY A 35 -35.77 -2.16 -34.13
CA GLY A 35 -35.60 -3.61 -34.08
C GLY A 35 -34.48 -4.07 -33.12
N PRO A 36 -34.62 -5.28 -32.52
CA PRO A 36 -33.66 -5.84 -31.59
C PRO A 36 -32.52 -6.54 -32.37
N LYS A 37 -31.64 -5.79 -33.04
CA LYS A 37 -30.54 -6.41 -33.82
C LYS A 37 -29.15 -6.34 -33.16
N ILE A 38 -28.94 -5.48 -32.16
CA ILE A 38 -27.61 -5.35 -31.51
C ILE A 38 -27.49 -6.26 -30.28
N GLY A 39 -28.55 -6.44 -29.49
CA GLY A 39 -28.55 -7.35 -28.34
C GLY A 39 -28.38 -8.82 -28.71
N CYS A 40 -28.90 -9.25 -29.87
CA CYS A 40 -28.93 -10.66 -30.27
C CYS A 40 -27.56 -11.19 -30.77
N ARG A 41 -26.73 -10.33 -31.39
CA ARG A 41 -25.40 -10.73 -31.89
C ARG A 41 -24.40 -10.96 -30.75
N ILE A 42 -24.37 -10.07 -29.75
CA ILE A 42 -23.50 -10.21 -28.56
C ILE A 42 -23.92 -11.46 -27.76
N PHE A 43 -25.23 -11.67 -27.60
CA PHE A 43 -25.75 -12.83 -26.88
C PHE A 43 -25.47 -14.16 -27.60
N SER A 44 -25.48 -14.18 -28.95
CA SER A 44 -25.11 -15.38 -29.72
C SER A 44 -23.60 -15.64 -29.71
N PHE A 45 -22.77 -14.58 -29.71
CA PHE A 45 -21.31 -14.67 -29.64
C PHE A 45 -20.84 -15.19 -28.27
N CYS A 46 -21.43 -14.71 -27.18
CA CYS A 46 -21.22 -15.26 -25.84
C CYS A 46 -21.72 -16.71 -25.71
N ARG A 47 -22.85 -17.08 -26.34
CA ARG A 47 -23.32 -18.49 -26.37
C ARG A 47 -22.41 -19.41 -27.18
N GLY A 48 -21.78 -18.92 -28.25
CA GLY A 48 -20.83 -19.67 -29.08
C GLY A 48 -19.54 -19.99 -28.33
N LEU A 49 -18.94 -18.99 -27.69
CA LEU A 49 -17.76 -19.15 -26.81
C LEU A 49 -18.05 -20.05 -25.60
N TRP A 50 -19.25 -19.94 -25.01
CA TRP A 50 -19.72 -20.80 -23.92
C TRP A 50 -19.94 -22.26 -24.35
N LYS A 51 -20.32 -22.54 -25.60
CA LYS A 51 -20.58 -23.92 -26.06
C LYS A 51 -19.30 -24.73 -26.32
N VAL A 52 -18.18 -24.09 -26.67
CA VAL A 52 -16.93 -24.80 -27.01
C VAL A 52 -15.90 -24.79 -25.86
N ASN A 53 -15.94 -23.80 -24.97
CA ASN A 53 -14.92 -23.60 -23.93
C ASN A 53 -15.44 -23.66 -22.48
N LYS A 54 -16.65 -24.17 -22.27
CA LYS A 54 -17.30 -24.24 -20.94
C LYS A 54 -16.45 -24.96 -19.90
N THR A 55 -15.82 -26.08 -20.27
CA THR A 55 -14.93 -26.86 -19.39
C THR A 55 -13.67 -26.09 -19.01
N VAL A 56 -13.04 -25.40 -19.96
CA VAL A 56 -11.84 -24.57 -19.71
C VAL A 56 -12.17 -23.39 -18.80
N ILE A 57 -13.30 -22.72 -19.02
CA ILE A 57 -13.76 -21.61 -18.16
C ILE A 57 -14.05 -22.11 -16.74
N VAL A 58 -14.76 -23.23 -16.59
CA VAL A 58 -15.05 -23.82 -15.27
C VAL A 58 -13.76 -24.25 -14.57
N ALA A 59 -12.84 -24.90 -15.28
CA ALA A 59 -11.55 -25.31 -14.72
C ALA A 59 -10.69 -24.12 -14.27
N THR A 60 -10.59 -23.07 -15.08
CA THR A 60 -9.81 -21.86 -14.73
C THR A 60 -10.41 -21.13 -13.53
N VAL A 61 -11.74 -20.97 -13.49
CA VAL A 61 -12.42 -20.37 -12.32
C VAL A 61 -12.22 -21.22 -11.07
N ALA A 62 -12.31 -22.55 -11.18
CA ALA A 62 -12.06 -23.47 -10.07
C ALA A 62 -10.62 -23.37 -9.55
N VAL A 63 -9.62 -23.35 -10.43
CA VAL A 63 -8.21 -23.19 -10.06
C VAL A 63 -7.96 -21.84 -9.37
N VAL A 64 -8.51 -20.74 -9.91
CA VAL A 64 -8.38 -19.41 -9.28
C VAL A 64 -9.08 -19.35 -7.93
N ALA A 65 -10.25 -19.99 -7.79
CA ALA A 65 -10.97 -20.08 -6.53
C ALA A 65 -10.16 -20.87 -5.49
N LEU A 66 -9.65 -22.06 -5.85
CA LEU A 66 -8.79 -22.87 -4.99
C LEU A 66 -7.53 -22.11 -4.58
N PHE A 67 -6.90 -21.39 -5.50
CA PHE A 67 -5.73 -20.57 -5.22
C PHE A 67 -6.04 -19.41 -4.25
N LYS A 68 -7.17 -18.72 -4.44
CA LYS A 68 -7.64 -17.67 -3.51
C LYS A 68 -7.96 -18.24 -2.13
N VAL A 69 -8.61 -19.40 -2.07
CA VAL A 69 -8.92 -20.10 -0.82
C VAL A 69 -7.63 -20.50 -0.11
N HIS A 70 -6.68 -21.11 -0.83
CA HIS A 70 -5.38 -21.49 -0.29
C HIS A 70 -4.60 -20.28 0.26
N ARG A 71 -4.49 -19.18 -0.51
CA ARG A 71 -3.85 -17.94 -0.03
C ARG A 71 -4.55 -17.36 1.21
N THR A 72 -5.88 -17.43 1.25
CA THR A 72 -6.67 -16.96 2.39
C THR A 72 -6.42 -17.80 3.63
N ILE A 73 -6.39 -19.13 3.49
CA ILE A 73 -6.10 -20.06 4.59
C ILE A 73 -4.67 -19.83 5.10
N LYS A 74 -3.68 -19.74 4.21
CA LYS A 74 -2.29 -19.46 4.58
C LYS A 74 -2.16 -18.15 5.36
N LYS A 75 -2.82 -17.08 4.89
CA LYS A 75 -2.83 -15.78 5.57
C LYS A 75 -3.50 -15.88 6.95
N ARG A 76 -4.59 -16.63 7.08
CA ARG A 76 -5.27 -16.87 8.37
C ARG A 76 -4.38 -17.63 9.34
N ASN A 77 -3.66 -18.65 8.87
CA ASN A 77 -2.74 -19.42 9.72
C ASN A 77 -1.58 -18.55 10.21
N CYS A 78 -0.95 -17.76 9.33
CA CYS A 78 0.06 -16.79 9.76
C CYS A 78 -0.51 -15.78 10.77
N ARG A 79 -1.74 -15.29 10.57
CA ARG A 79 -2.38 -14.39 11.54
C ARG A 79 -2.58 -15.05 12.91
N LYS A 80 -2.94 -16.34 12.96
CA LYS A 80 -3.03 -17.09 14.22
C LYS A 80 -1.67 -17.17 14.91
N GLU A 81 -0.61 -17.46 14.16
CA GLU A 81 0.76 -17.51 14.70
C GLU A 81 1.24 -16.16 15.23
N TRP A 82 0.95 -15.06 14.52
CA TRP A 82 1.31 -13.72 14.96
C TRP A 82 0.56 -13.32 16.23
N ASN A 83 -0.72 -13.67 16.32
CA ASN A 83 -1.53 -13.44 17.53
C ASN A 83 -1.07 -14.32 18.70
N SER A 84 -0.49 -15.50 18.44
CA SER A 84 0.06 -16.41 19.46
C SER A 84 1.53 -16.14 19.79
N ALA A 85 2.14 -15.08 19.25
CA ALA A 85 3.56 -14.81 19.42
C ALA A 85 3.97 -14.60 20.89
N GLY A 86 3.04 -14.14 21.73
CA GLY A 86 3.19 -13.86 23.16
C GLY A 86 2.68 -12.46 23.50
N LYS A 87 2.29 -12.22 24.76
CA LYS A 87 1.91 -10.88 25.22
C LYS A 87 3.15 -9.98 25.21
N ASN A 88 3.03 -8.80 24.60
CA ASN A 88 4.12 -7.81 24.49
C ASN A 88 5.34 -8.25 23.65
N ILE A 89 5.20 -9.28 22.82
CA ILE A 89 6.22 -9.64 21.82
C ILE A 89 5.84 -9.02 20.49
N VAL A 90 6.74 -8.21 19.92
CA VAL A 90 6.51 -7.53 18.64
C VAL A 90 6.80 -8.51 17.50
N VAL A 91 5.85 -8.74 16.59
CA VAL A 91 6.14 -9.43 15.34
C VAL A 91 6.50 -8.39 14.29
N LEU A 92 7.77 -8.34 13.88
CA LEU A 92 8.29 -7.44 12.86
C LEU A 92 8.16 -8.10 11.48
N HIS A 93 7.31 -7.51 10.64
CA HIS A 93 7.12 -7.95 9.26
C HIS A 93 8.00 -7.13 8.32
N SER A 94 8.83 -7.81 7.56
CA SER A 94 9.85 -7.17 6.74
C SER A 94 10.20 -7.96 5.47
N PHE A 95 11.04 -7.39 4.62
CA PHE A 95 11.66 -8.11 3.51
C PHE A 95 12.61 -9.20 4.02
N PRO A 96 12.83 -10.26 3.21
CA PRO A 96 13.84 -11.26 3.51
C PRO A 96 15.22 -10.64 3.77
N LYS A 97 15.99 -11.29 4.66
CA LYS A 97 17.35 -10.86 4.97
C LYS A 97 18.25 -11.02 3.73
N ALA A 98 19.17 -10.09 3.54
CA ALA A 98 20.18 -10.21 2.49
C ALA A 98 21.36 -11.06 2.99
N THR A 99 22.22 -11.46 2.06
CA THR A 99 23.37 -12.34 2.37
C THR A 99 24.34 -11.72 3.39
N THR A 100 24.61 -10.41 3.29
CA THR A 100 25.59 -9.71 4.13
C THR A 100 24.97 -8.63 5.02
N LEU A 101 23.67 -8.34 4.86
CA LEU A 101 22.98 -7.23 5.53
C LEU A 101 21.69 -7.73 6.21
N PRO A 102 21.34 -7.22 7.39
CA PRO A 102 20.11 -7.61 8.08
C PRO A 102 18.86 -7.26 7.26
N ASN A 103 18.86 -6.11 6.57
CA ASN A 103 17.84 -5.78 5.59
C ASN A 103 18.35 -4.79 4.54
N LEU A 104 17.70 -4.76 3.38
CA LEU A 104 18.01 -3.82 2.30
C LEU A 104 17.20 -2.52 2.38
N SER A 105 16.08 -2.52 3.12
CA SER A 105 15.25 -1.33 3.31
C SER A 105 15.72 -0.53 4.53
N PRO A 106 16.06 0.76 4.37
CA PRO A 106 16.53 1.59 5.48
C PRO A 106 15.44 1.80 6.56
N PHE A 107 14.16 1.80 6.18
CA PHE A 107 13.06 1.89 7.16
C PHE A 107 12.97 0.65 8.05
N VAL A 108 13.25 -0.52 7.49
CA VAL A 108 13.33 -1.76 8.28
C VAL A 108 14.52 -1.67 9.23
N LEU A 109 15.70 -1.30 8.70
CA LEU A 109 16.92 -1.18 9.50
C LEU A 109 16.71 -0.24 10.68
N LYS A 110 16.09 0.91 10.44
CA LYS A 110 15.73 1.87 11.48
C LYS A 110 14.88 1.23 12.58
N LEU A 111 13.79 0.56 12.21
CA LEU A 111 12.87 -0.05 13.18
C LEU A 111 13.52 -1.22 13.93
N GLU A 112 14.23 -2.09 13.22
CA GLU A 112 14.93 -3.22 13.83
C GLU A 112 16.04 -2.75 14.80
N THR A 113 16.74 -1.67 14.44
CA THR A 113 17.74 -1.05 15.31
C THR A 113 17.10 -0.49 16.57
N TYR A 114 15.97 0.22 16.45
CA TYR A 114 15.23 0.71 17.61
C TYR A 114 14.80 -0.42 18.55
N LEU A 115 14.24 -1.51 18.01
CA LEU A 115 13.83 -2.68 18.82
C LEU A 115 15.01 -3.27 19.61
N ARG A 116 16.17 -3.41 18.96
CA ARG A 116 17.40 -3.90 19.61
C ARG A 116 17.94 -2.93 20.66
N MET A 117 17.98 -1.64 20.36
CA MET A 117 18.46 -0.61 21.29
C MET A 117 17.55 -0.47 22.52
N ALA A 118 16.24 -0.63 22.34
CA ALA A 118 15.25 -0.53 23.41
C ALA A 118 15.12 -1.81 24.26
N ASP A 119 15.83 -2.88 23.88
CA ASP A 119 15.72 -4.23 24.45
C ASP A 119 14.28 -4.78 24.40
N ILE A 120 13.59 -4.51 23.28
CA ILE A 120 12.23 -4.99 23.03
C ILE A 120 12.29 -6.34 22.32
N GLN A 121 11.71 -7.36 22.94
CA GLN A 121 11.63 -8.70 22.37
C GLN A 121 10.79 -8.70 21.09
N TYR A 122 11.37 -9.18 19.99
CA TYR A 122 10.69 -9.24 18.70
C TYR A 122 10.94 -10.55 17.94
N LYS A 123 9.95 -10.94 17.13
CA LYS A 123 10.04 -12.05 16.17
C LYS A 123 10.07 -11.48 14.76
N PHE A 124 10.95 -12.01 13.92
CA PHE A 124 11.07 -11.59 12.53
C PHE A 124 10.20 -12.46 11.61
N ASP A 125 9.43 -11.85 10.72
CA ASP A 125 8.56 -12.53 9.75
C ASP A 125 8.72 -11.90 8.35
N ASP A 126 9.09 -12.71 7.36
CA ASP A 126 9.28 -12.28 5.96
C ASP A 126 8.24 -12.84 5.00
N ARG A 127 7.27 -13.59 5.51
CA ARG A 127 6.23 -14.26 4.73
C ARG A 127 5.22 -13.28 4.15
N TYR A 128 4.91 -12.21 4.87
CA TYR A 128 4.00 -11.14 4.47
C TYR A 128 4.65 -9.77 4.67
N PRO A 129 5.62 -9.39 3.82
CA PRO A 129 6.40 -8.17 3.99
C PRO A 129 5.56 -6.89 3.89
N TYR A 130 4.47 -6.93 3.13
CA TYR A 130 3.61 -5.75 2.89
C TYR A 130 2.44 -5.70 3.86
N GLY A 131 2.40 -4.63 4.66
CA GLY A 131 1.36 -4.43 5.67
C GLY A 131 0.05 -3.87 5.11
N PRO A 132 -0.88 -3.46 5.98
CA PRO A 132 -2.19 -2.92 5.59
C PRO A 132 -2.12 -1.71 4.65
N LYS A 133 -1.06 -0.90 4.77
CA LYS A 133 -0.80 0.26 3.91
C LYS A 133 0.00 -0.07 2.64
N GLY A 134 0.26 -1.35 2.36
CA GLY A 134 1.07 -1.78 1.21
C GLY A 134 2.56 -1.44 1.32
N LYS A 135 3.04 -1.07 2.51
CA LYS A 135 4.43 -0.70 2.78
C LYS A 135 5.06 -1.62 3.82
N ALA A 136 6.38 -1.69 3.80
CA ALA A 136 7.21 -2.34 4.81
C ALA A 136 8.18 -1.30 5.40
N PRO A 137 8.56 -1.39 6.69
CA PRO A 137 8.14 -2.39 7.66
C PRO A 137 6.74 -2.13 8.24
N TRP A 138 6.17 -3.17 8.86
CA TRP A 138 4.98 -3.07 9.71
C TRP A 138 5.11 -4.08 10.87
N ILE A 139 4.33 -3.90 11.94
CA ILE A 139 4.38 -4.79 13.10
C ILE A 139 2.99 -5.32 13.46
N THR A 140 2.96 -6.51 14.07
CA THR A 140 1.82 -7.00 14.82
C THR A 140 2.18 -7.02 16.31
N LEU A 141 1.40 -6.34 17.14
CA LEU A 141 1.55 -6.36 18.59
C LEU A 141 0.17 -6.61 19.23
N ASN A 142 0.07 -7.62 20.10
CA ASN A 142 -1.16 -7.95 20.81
C ASN A 142 -2.40 -8.07 19.87
N GLY A 143 -2.17 -8.61 18.66
CA GLY A 143 -3.20 -8.79 17.63
C GLY A 143 -3.60 -7.53 16.85
N LYS A 144 -2.97 -6.38 17.10
CA LYS A 144 -3.14 -5.13 16.35
C LYS A 144 -1.99 -4.90 15.39
N ASP A 145 -2.31 -4.40 14.21
CA ASP A 145 -1.35 -4.17 13.13
C ASP A 145 -1.01 -2.67 13.07
N TYR A 146 0.28 -2.33 13.12
CA TYR A 146 0.77 -0.96 13.01
C TYR A 146 1.69 -0.84 11.80
N ALA A 147 1.55 0.25 11.05
CA ALA A 147 2.31 0.51 9.83
C ALA A 147 2.95 1.89 9.91
N ASP A 148 4.05 2.06 9.16
CA ASP A 148 4.97 3.21 9.18
C ASP A 148 6.01 3.12 10.30
N SER A 149 7.31 3.12 9.94
CA SER A 149 8.39 2.94 10.91
C SER A 149 8.43 4.04 11.97
N GLN A 150 8.06 5.28 11.65
CA GLN A 150 8.10 6.39 12.62
C GLN A 150 6.97 6.26 13.63
N LEU A 151 5.76 6.06 13.12
CA LEU A 151 4.58 5.90 13.96
C LEU A 151 4.71 4.68 14.87
N ILE A 152 5.32 3.60 14.37
CA ILE A 152 5.62 2.41 15.17
C ILE A 152 6.59 2.75 16.30
N ILE A 153 7.71 3.44 16.02
CA ILE A 153 8.70 3.80 17.04
C ILE A 153 8.08 4.69 18.12
N GLU A 154 7.31 5.71 17.73
CA GLU A 154 6.63 6.59 18.69
C GLU A 154 5.62 5.84 19.56
N PHE A 155 4.87 4.91 18.95
CA PHE A 155 3.92 4.07 19.66
C PHE A 155 4.63 3.13 20.65
N LEU A 156 5.68 2.43 20.21
CA LEU A 156 6.45 1.52 21.07
C LEU A 156 7.19 2.27 22.19
N GLY A 157 7.69 3.47 21.90
CA GLY A 157 8.33 4.33 22.91
C GLY A 157 7.39 4.67 24.05
N LYS A 158 6.11 4.95 23.75
CA LYS A 158 5.07 5.19 24.75
C LYS A 158 4.64 3.90 25.47
N GLU A 159 4.39 2.83 24.72
CA GLU A 159 3.88 1.55 25.24
C GLU A 159 4.89 0.90 26.21
N PHE A 160 6.17 0.87 25.85
CA PHE A 160 7.23 0.24 26.63
C PHE A 160 8.01 1.22 27.52
N ARG A 161 7.65 2.51 27.52
CA ARG A 161 8.39 3.60 28.21
C ARG A 161 9.87 3.65 27.80
N LYS A 162 10.14 3.45 26.51
CA LYS A 162 11.47 3.42 25.89
C LYS A 162 11.62 4.54 24.85
N ASP A 163 11.25 5.75 25.23
CA ASP A 163 11.40 6.93 24.37
C ASP A 163 12.78 7.59 24.59
N PHE A 164 13.65 7.45 23.60
CA PHE A 164 15.00 8.03 23.63
C PHE A 164 14.99 9.56 23.49
N CYS A 165 13.91 10.14 22.97
CA CYS A 165 13.81 11.58 22.78
C CYS A 165 13.23 12.29 24.01
N ASN A 166 12.79 11.56 25.05
CA ASN A 166 12.07 12.18 26.16
C ASN A 166 12.92 13.18 26.96
N SER A 167 14.23 12.91 27.12
CA SER A 167 15.17 13.76 27.85
C SER A 167 15.68 14.98 27.07
N LEU A 168 15.35 15.10 25.78
CA LEU A 168 15.82 16.18 24.93
C LEU A 168 15.00 17.46 25.13
N SER A 169 15.66 18.61 25.02
CA SER A 169 15.03 19.94 24.98
C SER A 169 14.13 20.10 23.74
N LYS A 170 13.31 21.15 23.70
CA LYS A 170 12.45 21.42 22.53
C LYS A 170 13.29 21.69 21.28
N GLU A 171 14.40 22.41 21.45
CA GLU A 171 15.35 22.76 20.40
C GLU A 171 16.06 21.51 19.89
N GLU A 172 16.54 20.64 20.79
CA GLU A 172 17.19 19.37 20.42
C GLU A 172 16.22 18.42 19.71
N LYS A 173 14.96 18.36 20.14
CA LYS A 173 13.90 17.61 19.45
C LYS A 173 13.68 18.13 18.03
N ALA A 174 13.67 19.45 17.85
CA ALA A 174 13.53 20.06 16.53
C ALA A 174 14.72 19.72 15.62
N VAL A 175 15.96 19.79 16.14
CA VAL A 175 17.18 19.42 15.39
C VAL A 175 17.16 17.94 15.03
N SER A 176 16.85 17.05 15.97
CA SER A 176 16.71 15.61 15.73
C SER A 176 15.68 15.31 14.64
N ARG A 177 14.52 15.98 14.70
CA ARG A 177 13.48 15.84 13.68
C ARG A 177 13.93 16.34 12.31
N ALA A 178 14.65 17.46 12.25
CA ALA A 178 15.20 17.98 11.00
C ALA A 178 16.22 17.01 10.37
N MET A 179 17.14 16.46 11.17
CA MET A 179 18.10 15.46 10.72
C MET A 179 17.42 14.18 10.20
N GLN A 180 16.39 13.72 10.90
CA GLN A 180 15.60 12.56 10.51
C GLN A 180 14.91 12.77 9.15
N ILE A 181 14.25 13.92 8.95
CA ILE A 181 13.61 14.26 7.67
C ILE A 181 14.66 14.33 6.55
N MET A 182 15.82 14.94 6.83
CA MET A 182 16.89 15.03 5.85
C MET A 182 17.41 13.66 5.41
N ALA A 183 17.59 12.74 6.35
CA ALA A 183 18.01 11.38 6.05
C ALA A 183 16.93 10.58 5.31
N GLU A 184 15.67 10.67 5.75
CA GLU A 184 14.58 9.83 5.24
C GLU A 184 14.02 10.30 3.91
N GLU A 185 13.95 11.62 3.68
CA GLU A 185 13.48 12.17 2.42
C GLU A 185 14.65 12.39 1.48
N HIS A 186 15.64 13.22 1.81
CA HIS A 186 16.67 13.62 0.84
C HIS A 186 17.73 12.53 0.56
N VAL A 187 18.33 11.94 1.59
CA VAL A 187 19.39 10.95 1.41
C VAL A 187 18.83 9.66 0.80
N LEU A 188 17.61 9.27 1.18
CA LEU A 188 16.96 8.09 0.63
C LEU A 188 16.67 8.23 -0.88
N PHE A 189 16.28 9.41 -1.36
CA PHE A 189 16.14 9.65 -2.80
C PHE A 189 17.46 9.46 -3.53
N GLY A 190 18.57 9.94 -2.96
CA GLY A 190 19.92 9.72 -3.48
C GLY A 190 20.29 8.24 -3.54
N LEU A 191 20.02 7.49 -2.47
CA LEU A 191 20.24 6.04 -2.43
C LEU A 191 19.38 5.30 -3.47
N GLY A 192 18.12 5.71 -3.63
CA GLY A 192 17.23 5.17 -4.66
C GLY A 192 17.77 5.43 -6.07
N TRP A 193 18.23 6.65 -6.35
CA TRP A 193 18.85 6.99 -7.63
C TRP A 193 20.07 6.11 -7.90
N TRP A 194 20.99 6.01 -6.94
CA TRP A 194 22.18 5.16 -7.07
C TRP A 194 21.80 3.70 -7.34
N ARG A 195 20.87 3.13 -6.56
CA ARG A 195 20.45 1.73 -6.64
C ARG A 195 19.77 1.38 -7.97
N PHE A 196 18.90 2.25 -8.48
CA PHE A 196 18.09 1.95 -9.66
C PHE A 196 18.68 2.48 -10.97
N VAL A 197 19.47 3.56 -10.93
CA VAL A 197 20.03 4.20 -12.13
C VAL A 197 21.49 3.84 -12.35
N VAL A 198 22.33 4.02 -11.32
CA VAL A 198 23.79 3.84 -11.42
C VAL A 198 24.16 2.35 -11.35
N ASP A 199 23.81 1.70 -10.24
CA ASP A 199 24.10 0.28 -9.98
C ASP A 199 23.24 -0.66 -10.84
N ARG A 200 22.12 -0.17 -11.37
CA ARG A 200 21.15 -0.96 -12.16
C ARG A 200 20.65 -2.20 -11.40
N CYS A 201 20.59 -2.12 -10.07
CA CYS A 201 20.15 -3.18 -9.17
C CYS A 201 21.03 -4.45 -9.23
N GLU A 202 22.24 -4.37 -9.77
CA GLU A 202 23.17 -5.51 -9.82
C GLU A 202 23.62 -5.89 -8.40
N SER A 203 23.94 -4.91 -7.56
CA SER A 203 24.29 -5.17 -6.15
C SER A 203 23.09 -5.77 -5.40
N MET A 204 21.88 -5.26 -5.67
CA MET A 204 20.66 -5.76 -5.03
C MET A 204 20.31 -7.19 -5.46
N SER A 205 20.53 -7.57 -6.71
CA SER A 205 20.24 -8.94 -7.18
C SER A 205 21.18 -9.97 -6.57
N VAL A 206 22.46 -9.62 -6.43
CA VAL A 206 23.47 -10.45 -5.75
C VAL A 206 23.11 -10.62 -4.27
N LEU A 207 22.77 -9.51 -3.59
CA LEU A 207 22.46 -9.53 -2.16
C LEU A 207 21.21 -10.33 -1.81
N MET A 208 20.18 -10.27 -2.65
CA MET A 208 18.92 -11.01 -2.48
C MET A 208 18.94 -12.42 -3.10
N LYS A 209 20.04 -12.85 -3.73
CA LYS A 209 20.16 -14.14 -4.44
C LYS A 209 18.97 -14.42 -5.36
N LEU A 210 18.59 -13.43 -6.16
CA LEU A 210 17.45 -13.56 -7.06
C LEU A 210 17.69 -14.69 -8.07
N SER A 211 16.66 -15.49 -8.34
CA SER A 211 16.69 -16.44 -9.44
C SER A 211 16.83 -15.71 -10.78
N PHE A 212 17.34 -16.42 -11.80
CA PHE A 212 17.57 -15.84 -13.13
C PHE A 212 16.31 -15.14 -13.70
N PHE A 213 15.14 -15.74 -13.49
CA PHE A 213 13.88 -15.18 -13.96
C PHE A 213 13.48 -13.90 -13.21
N GLU A 214 13.62 -13.88 -11.88
CA GLU A 214 13.37 -12.68 -11.06
C GLU A 214 14.32 -11.55 -11.43
N TYR A 215 15.59 -11.88 -11.67
CA TYR A 215 16.59 -10.93 -12.14
C TYR A 215 16.21 -10.31 -13.49
N LEU A 216 15.77 -11.11 -14.46
CA LEU A 216 15.35 -10.61 -15.76
C LEU A 216 14.11 -9.71 -15.66
N PHE A 217 13.15 -10.09 -14.83
CA PHE A 217 11.97 -9.27 -14.53
C PHE A 217 12.36 -7.92 -13.93
N MET A 218 13.25 -7.93 -12.93
CA MET A 218 13.79 -6.72 -12.30
C MET A 218 14.49 -5.81 -13.33
N LYS A 219 15.31 -6.38 -14.23
CA LYS A 219 15.94 -5.62 -15.31
C LYS A 219 14.94 -4.94 -16.25
N SER A 220 13.83 -5.60 -16.58
CA SER A 220 12.76 -5.00 -17.39
C SER A 220 12.10 -3.81 -16.69
N LEU A 221 11.82 -3.95 -15.39
CA LEU A 221 11.25 -2.87 -14.58
C LEU A 221 12.20 -1.67 -14.49
N ILE A 222 13.50 -1.92 -14.26
CA ILE A 222 14.53 -0.88 -14.17
C ILE A 222 14.69 -0.14 -15.50
N LYS A 223 14.68 -0.85 -16.64
CA LYS A 223 14.69 -0.21 -17.97
C LYS A 223 13.51 0.76 -18.13
N LYS A 224 12.32 0.39 -17.65
CA LYS A 224 11.13 1.27 -17.67
C LYS A 224 11.29 2.47 -16.76
N ILE A 225 11.76 2.27 -15.52
CA ILE A 225 12.02 3.34 -14.55
C ILE A 225 13.04 4.33 -15.13
N ARG A 226 14.14 3.83 -15.69
CA ARG A 226 15.20 4.63 -16.31
C ARG A 226 14.68 5.45 -17.50
N LYS A 227 13.89 4.84 -18.37
CA LYS A 227 13.27 5.55 -19.50
C LYS A 227 12.39 6.70 -19.03
N LYS A 228 11.68 6.52 -17.90
CA LYS A 228 10.86 7.57 -17.28
C LYS A 228 11.68 8.62 -16.53
N SER A 229 12.81 8.22 -15.92
CA SER A 229 13.66 9.13 -15.14
C SER A 229 14.54 10.02 -16.01
N LEU A 230 14.99 9.51 -17.17
CA LEU A 230 15.81 10.19 -18.19
C LEU A 230 14.98 10.87 -19.29
N ALA A 231 13.66 10.67 -19.32
CA ALA A 231 12.80 11.50 -20.18
C ALA A 231 13.04 12.97 -19.77
N PRO A 232 13.18 13.91 -20.72
CA PRO A 232 13.31 15.33 -20.38
C PRO A 232 12.11 15.71 -19.51
N ARG A 233 12.37 15.91 -18.23
CA ARG A 233 11.31 16.24 -17.27
C ARG A 233 11.19 17.75 -17.25
N LEU A 234 9.95 18.20 -17.40
CA LEU A 234 9.49 19.58 -17.62
C LEU A 234 9.79 20.57 -16.47
N TRP A 235 10.82 20.33 -15.66
CA TRP A 235 11.23 21.19 -14.54
C TRP A 235 12.63 21.80 -14.77
N ALA A 236 13.11 21.76 -16.00
CA ALA A 236 14.22 22.57 -16.49
C ALA A 236 13.72 23.86 -17.15
N SER A 237 12.64 24.45 -16.61
CA SER A 237 12.03 25.70 -17.06
C SER A 237 11.77 26.58 -15.84
#